data_AF-A0A2S3Y5F7-F1
#
_entry.id   AF-A0A2S3Y5F7-F1
#
_cell.length_a   1.000
_cell.length_b   1.000
_cell.length_c   1.000
_cell.angle_alpha   90.00
_cell.angle_beta   90.00
_cell.angle_gamma   90.00
#
_symmetry.space_group_name_H-M   'P 1'
#
loop_
_entity.id
_entity.type
_entity.pdbx_description
1 polymer ?
#
loop_
_entity_poly.entity_id
_entity_poly.type
_entity_poly.pdbx_seq_one_letter_code
_entity_poly.pdbx_strand_id
1 'polypeptide(L)'
;MPDHSDALTRLVQEHVGDGRAITIRAFAQAAVDPKSGTTISKSTVGNLVRGHSIKITPEVLGAIAAGLGVPLVQVQLAAMRQYVGIVVDDPFGVDPGDDDTVVRVAHKADRDGSDMPTVRAFVEQSRPSR
;
A
#
# COMPACT_ATOMS: atom_id res chain seq x y z
N MET A 1 17.79 -6.31 -10.11
CA MET A 1 16.44 -5.74 -9.97
C MET A 1 16.08 -5.81 -8.50
N PRO A 2 15.69 -4.72 -7.82
CA PRO A 2 15.29 -4.82 -6.42
C PRO A 2 14.06 -5.72 -6.35
N ASP A 3 14.14 -6.76 -5.53
CA ASP A 3 13.09 -7.76 -5.39
C ASP A 3 11.77 -7.06 -5.05
N HIS A 4 10.79 -7.16 -5.96
CA HIS A 4 9.48 -6.51 -5.85
C HIS A 4 8.55 -7.27 -4.88
N SER A 5 8.97 -8.46 -4.45
CA SER A 5 8.26 -9.39 -3.57
C SER A 5 8.10 -8.91 -2.13
N ASP A 6 8.67 -7.75 -1.76
CA ASP A 6 8.76 -7.30 -0.35
C ASP A 6 8.16 -5.90 -0.10
N ALA A 7 7.33 -5.35 -1.00
CA ALA A 7 6.88 -3.96 -0.89
C ALA A 7 6.16 -3.62 0.43
N LEU A 8 5.22 -4.46 0.89
CA LEU A 8 4.55 -4.30 2.18
C LEU A 8 5.52 -4.55 3.35
N THR A 9 6.39 -5.56 3.22
CA THR A 9 7.43 -5.85 4.20
C THR A 9 8.35 -4.64 4.43
N ARG A 10 8.81 -3.98 3.35
CA ARG A 10 9.65 -2.78 3.44
C ARG A 10 8.94 -1.61 4.11
N LEU A 11 7.69 -1.34 3.72
CA LEU A 11 6.87 -0.29 4.35
C LEU A 11 6.80 -0.48 5.87
N VAL A 12 6.66 -1.72 6.32
CA VAL A 12 6.61 -2.05 7.76
C VAL A 12 7.99 -1.92 8.40
N GLN A 13 9.06 -2.41 7.75
CA GLN A 13 10.44 -2.33 8.25
C GLN A 13 10.99 -0.91 8.38
N GLU A 14 10.48 0.04 7.60
CA GLU A 14 10.81 1.46 7.73
C GLU A 14 10.41 2.02 9.11
N HIS A 15 9.35 1.47 9.70
CA HIS A 15 8.74 1.97 10.93
C HIS A 15 8.93 1.03 12.13
N VAL A 16 9.00 -0.28 11.89
CA VAL A 16 8.88 -1.32 12.92
C VAL A 16 10.10 -2.24 12.95
N GLY A 17 10.65 -2.46 14.14
CA GLY A 17 11.76 -3.39 14.36
C GLY A 17 12.83 -2.87 15.31
N ASP A 18 13.95 -3.59 15.40
CA ASP A 18 15.06 -3.20 16.26
C ASP A 18 15.73 -1.92 15.74
N GLY A 19 15.90 -0.93 16.63
CA GLY A 19 16.43 0.38 16.25
C GLY A 19 15.48 1.26 15.44
N ARG A 20 14.19 0.90 15.33
CA ARG A 20 13.15 1.70 14.67
C ARG A 20 12.30 2.47 15.68
N ALA A 21 11.48 3.38 15.16
CA ALA A 21 10.57 4.20 15.96
C ALA A 21 9.55 3.36 16.73
N ILE A 22 9.09 2.24 16.16
CA ILE A 22 8.06 1.39 16.75
C ILE A 22 8.64 -0.01 17.00
N THR A 23 8.56 -0.50 18.23
CA THR A 23 8.92 -1.89 18.53
C THR A 23 7.86 -2.86 17.99
N ILE A 24 8.23 -4.10 17.71
CA ILE A 24 7.27 -5.17 17.32
C ILE A 24 6.12 -5.27 18.32
N ARG A 25 6.42 -5.15 19.63
CA ARG A 25 5.40 -5.21 20.68
C ARG A 25 4.46 -4.02 20.63
N ALA A 26 4.98 -2.81 20.50
CA ALA A 26 4.18 -1.59 20.43
C ALA A 26 3.31 -1.58 19.18
N PHE A 27 3.87 -1.98 18.04
CA PHE A 27 3.13 -2.09 16.78
C PHE A 27 1.98 -3.09 16.89
N ALA A 28 2.22 -4.29 17.42
CA ALA A 28 1.15 -5.28 17.61
C ALA A 28 0.02 -4.80 18.55
N GLN A 29 0.32 -3.91 19.51
CA GLN A 29 -0.69 -3.33 20.39
C GLN A 29 -1.50 -2.23 19.71
N ALA A 30 -0.87 -1.44 18.84
CA ALA A 30 -1.52 -0.36 18.10
C ALA A 30 -2.26 -0.84 16.84
N ALA A 31 -1.87 -1.99 16.29
CA ALA A 31 -2.40 -2.52 15.05
C ALA A 31 -3.78 -3.18 15.23
N VAL A 32 -4.79 -2.32 15.30
CA VAL A 32 -6.21 -2.67 15.43
C VAL A 32 -6.97 -1.99 14.30
N ASP A 33 -7.68 -2.77 13.48
CA ASP A 33 -8.52 -2.23 12.42
C ASP A 33 -9.68 -1.44 13.02
N PRO A 34 -9.82 -0.13 12.71
CA PRO A 34 -10.82 0.71 13.35
C PRO A 34 -12.27 0.33 12.98
N LYS A 35 -12.48 -0.43 11.89
CA LYS A 35 -13.82 -0.82 11.44
C LYS A 35 -14.29 -2.13 12.08
N SER A 36 -13.43 -3.16 12.08
CA SER A 36 -13.78 -4.52 12.53
C SER A 36 -13.27 -4.86 13.93
N GLY A 37 -12.32 -4.09 14.48
CA GLY A 37 -11.61 -4.43 15.71
C GLY A 37 -10.60 -5.57 15.53
N THR A 38 -10.34 -6.01 14.31
CA THR A 38 -9.36 -7.05 14.00
C THR A 38 -7.97 -6.62 14.46
N THR A 39 -7.27 -7.50 15.16
CA THR A 39 -5.89 -7.25 15.61
C THR A 39 -4.92 -8.18 14.92
N ILE A 40 -3.64 -7.79 14.85
CA ILE A 40 -2.56 -8.68 14.41
C ILE A 40 -1.71 -9.10 15.60
N SER A 41 -1.42 -10.40 15.67
CA SER A 41 -0.61 -10.95 16.75
C SER A 41 0.86 -10.54 16.63
N LYS A 42 1.62 -10.60 17.73
CA LYS A 42 3.08 -10.37 17.71
C LYS A 42 3.82 -11.32 16.76
N SER A 43 3.37 -12.56 16.61
CA SER A 43 3.98 -13.51 15.67
C SER A 43 3.67 -13.12 14.22
N THR A 44 2.45 -12.64 13.93
CA THR A 44 2.09 -12.08 12.62
C THR A 44 2.97 -10.89 12.29
N VAL A 45 3.18 -9.96 13.22
CA VAL A 45 4.11 -8.82 13.06
C VAL A 45 5.53 -9.31 12.82
N GLY A 46 6.01 -10.26 13.62
CA GLY A 46 7.35 -10.83 13.46
C GLY A 46 7.55 -11.50 12.09
N ASN A 47 6.52 -12.17 11.57
CA ASN A 47 6.54 -12.72 10.22
C ASN A 47 6.60 -11.62 9.16
N LEU A 48 5.77 -10.59 9.30
CA LEU A 48 5.72 -9.46 8.37
C LEU A 48 7.06 -8.72 8.28
N VAL A 49 7.69 -8.43 9.42
CA VAL A 49 9.00 -7.78 9.51
C VAL A 49 10.12 -8.65 8.93
N ARG A 50 10.00 -9.98 8.97
CA ARG A 50 10.98 -10.91 8.37
C ARG A 50 10.71 -11.22 6.90
N GLY A 51 9.66 -10.66 6.29
CA GLY A 51 9.25 -11.00 4.92
C GLY A 51 8.60 -12.38 4.78
N HIS A 52 8.18 -13.01 5.88
CA HIS A 52 7.43 -14.25 5.81
C HIS A 52 6.00 -14.00 5.35
N SER A 53 5.45 -14.95 4.59
CA SER A 53 4.07 -14.89 4.14
C SER A 53 3.10 -14.84 5.32
N ILE A 54 2.17 -13.89 5.26
CA ILE A 54 1.02 -13.77 6.16
C ILE A 54 -0.26 -13.80 5.35
N LYS A 55 -1.35 -14.21 5.98
CA LYS A 55 -2.68 -14.08 5.40
C LYS A 55 -3.05 -12.59 5.34
N ILE A 56 -3.24 -12.07 4.13
CA ILE A 56 -3.72 -10.72 3.91
C ILE A 56 -5.24 -10.74 3.74
N THR A 57 -5.92 -9.89 4.50
CA THR A 57 -7.34 -9.56 4.36
C THR A 57 -7.51 -8.04 4.47
N PRO A 58 -8.64 -7.46 4.03
CA PRO A 58 -8.89 -6.02 4.19
C PRO A 58 -8.72 -5.52 5.63
N GLU A 59 -9.16 -6.30 6.61
CA GLU A 59 -9.06 -5.98 8.03
C GLU A 59 -7.61 -6.03 8.52
N VAL A 60 -6.80 -6.97 8.03
CA VAL A 60 -5.36 -7.02 8.35
C VAL A 60 -4.64 -5.78 7.80
N LEU A 61 -4.98 -5.33 6.59
CA LEU A 61 -4.41 -4.09 6.03
C LEU A 61 -4.87 -2.85 6.81
N GLY A 62 -6.13 -2.82 7.26
CA GLY A 62 -6.66 -1.80 8.16
C GLY A 62 -5.90 -1.73 9.49
N ALA A 63 -5.66 -2.88 10.11
CA ALA A 63 -4.88 -2.98 11.33
C ALA A 63 -3.42 -2.52 11.15
N ILE A 64 -2.77 -2.90 10.03
CA ILE A 64 -1.41 -2.45 9.71
C ILE A 64 -1.38 -0.92 9.54
N ALA A 65 -2.32 -0.35 8.78
CA ALA A 65 -2.41 1.09 8.57
C ALA A 65 -2.59 1.86 9.89
N ALA A 66 -3.49 1.38 10.76
CA ALA A 66 -3.72 1.95 12.07
C ALA A 66 -2.46 1.86 12.97
N GLY A 67 -1.78 0.71 12.98
CA GLY A 67 -0.57 0.52 13.78
C GLY A 67 0.62 1.36 13.31
N LEU A 68 0.69 1.66 12.01
CA LEU A 68 1.73 2.50 11.42
C LEU A 68 1.39 3.99 11.50
N GLY A 69 0.11 4.35 11.69
CA GLY A 69 -0.36 5.72 11.62
C GLY A 69 -0.34 6.29 10.20
N VAL A 70 -0.47 5.44 9.17
CA VAL A 70 -0.43 5.85 7.75
C VAL A 70 -1.78 5.61 7.06
N PRO A 71 -2.07 6.30 5.94
CA PRO A 71 -3.29 6.07 5.18
C PRO A 71 -3.41 4.62 4.69
N LEU A 72 -4.61 4.02 4.82
CA LEU A 72 -4.91 2.65 4.38
C LEU A 72 -4.52 2.42 2.91
N VAL A 73 -4.75 3.41 2.05
CA VAL A 73 -4.41 3.33 0.63
C VAL A 73 -2.92 3.02 0.41
N GLN A 74 -2.01 3.58 1.22
CA GLN A 74 -0.57 3.30 1.07
C GLN A 74 -0.24 1.83 1.36
N VAL A 75 -0.84 1.28 2.41
CA VAL A 75 -0.66 -0.13 2.79
C VAL A 75 -1.27 -1.06 1.74
N GLN A 76 -2.44 -0.71 1.20
CA GLN A 76 -3.10 -1.46 0.13
C GLN A 76 -2.27 -1.50 -1.15
N LEU A 77 -1.69 -0.37 -1.56
CA LEU A 77 -0.80 -0.29 -2.71
C LEU A 77 0.46 -1.15 -2.53
N ALA A 78 1.06 -1.09 -1.35
CA ALA A 78 2.22 -1.93 -1.02
C ALA A 78 1.87 -3.43 -1.05
N ALA A 79 0.71 -3.81 -0.53
CA ALA A 79 0.23 -5.18 -0.56
C ALA A 79 -0.07 -5.67 -2.00
N MET A 80 -0.72 -4.85 -2.84
CA MET A 80 -0.97 -5.19 -4.24
C MET A 80 0.34 -5.43 -4.99
N ARG A 81 1.34 -4.56 -4.78
CA ARG A 81 2.66 -4.71 -5.39
C ARG A 81 3.35 -6.00 -4.95
N GLN A 82 3.33 -6.31 -3.65
CA GLN A 82 3.99 -7.51 -3.10
C GLN A 82 3.32 -8.82 -3.51
N TYR A 83 1.99 -8.92 -3.39
CA TYR A 83 1.27 -10.19 -3.56
C TYR A 83 0.77 -10.44 -4.98
N VAL A 84 0.48 -9.38 -5.73
CA VAL A 84 -0.10 -9.49 -7.07
C VAL A 84 0.92 -9.10 -8.16
N GLY A 85 1.99 -8.37 -7.80
CA GLY A 85 2.97 -7.87 -8.77
C GLY A 85 2.42 -6.76 -9.68
N ILE A 86 1.28 -6.19 -9.30
CA ILE A 86 0.60 -5.11 -10.02
C ILE A 86 0.91 -3.80 -9.30
N VAL A 87 1.33 -2.80 -10.07
CA VAL A 87 1.48 -1.42 -9.61
C VAL A 87 0.15 -0.72 -9.80
N VAL A 88 -0.27 0.04 -8.79
CA VAL A 88 -1.46 0.88 -8.84
C VAL A 88 -1.05 2.30 -8.47
N ASP A 89 -0.95 3.18 -9.46
CA ASP A 89 -0.54 4.57 -9.26
C ASP A 89 -1.24 5.51 -10.27
N ASP A 90 -0.83 6.78 -10.29
CA ASP A 90 -1.08 7.64 -11.45
C ASP A 90 0.10 7.47 -12.42
N PRO A 91 -0.09 6.77 -13.55
CA PRO A 91 0.99 6.48 -14.49
C PRO A 91 1.43 7.72 -15.28
N PHE A 92 0.76 8.86 -15.08
CA PHE A 92 1.03 10.14 -15.74
C PHE A 92 1.58 11.20 -14.79
N GLY A 93 1.73 10.88 -13.50
CA GLY A 93 2.34 11.76 -12.50
C GLY A 93 1.61 13.10 -12.34
N VAL A 94 0.28 13.11 -12.41
CA VAL A 94 -0.52 14.32 -12.25
C VAL A 94 -0.70 14.57 -10.75
N ASP A 95 -0.31 15.77 -10.31
CA ASP A 95 -0.61 16.20 -8.95
C ASP A 95 -2.12 16.41 -8.81
N PRO A 96 -2.80 15.72 -7.87
CA PRO A 96 -4.22 15.95 -7.64
C PRO A 96 -4.41 17.31 -6.96
N GLY A 97 -5.22 18.20 -7.55
CA GLY A 97 -5.73 19.38 -6.86
C GLY A 97 -6.71 19.01 -5.74
N ASP A 98 -6.98 19.97 -4.85
CA ASP A 98 -7.78 19.75 -3.62
C ASP A 98 -9.21 19.22 -3.88
N ASP A 99 -9.78 19.47 -5.06
CA ASP A 99 -11.13 19.03 -5.47
C ASP A 99 -11.12 18.11 -6.72
N ASP A 100 -9.96 17.56 -7.10
CA ASP A 100 -9.84 16.79 -8.33
C ASP A 100 -10.25 15.31 -8.16
N THR A 101 -10.93 14.76 -9.18
CA THR A 101 -11.18 13.32 -9.25
C THR A 101 -9.88 12.58 -9.51
N VAL A 102 -9.45 11.74 -8.57
CA VAL A 102 -8.23 10.93 -8.69
C VAL A 102 -8.53 9.60 -9.39
N VAL A 103 -7.99 9.42 -10.60
CA VAL A 103 -7.99 8.13 -11.30
C VAL A 103 -6.66 7.43 -11.04
N ARG A 104 -6.70 6.19 -10.54
CA ARG A 104 -5.52 5.32 -10.40
C ARG A 104 -5.63 4.12 -11.32
N VAL A 105 -4.51 3.72 -11.91
CA VAL A 105 -4.46 2.68 -12.93
C VAL A 105 -3.68 1.49 -12.40
N ALA A 106 -4.24 0.30 -12.52
CA ALA A 106 -3.56 -0.95 -12.21
C ALA A 106 -2.82 -1.47 -13.45
N HIS A 107 -1.51 -1.66 -13.37
CA HIS A 107 -0.70 -2.14 -14.48
C HIS A 107 0.47 -3.03 -14.02
N LYS A 108 1.09 -3.73 -14.98
CA LYS A 108 2.32 -4.48 -14.72
C LYS A 108 3.45 -3.50 -14.42
N ALA A 109 4.35 -3.89 -13.52
CA ALA A 109 5.45 -3.04 -13.07
C ALA A 109 6.46 -2.64 -14.17
N ASP A 110 6.49 -3.37 -15.28
CA ASP A 110 7.37 -3.12 -16.43
C ASP A 110 6.74 -2.19 -17.49
N ARG A 111 5.55 -1.65 -17.21
CA ARG A 111 4.79 -0.75 -18.10
C ARG A 111 4.72 0.64 -17.48
N ASP A 112 4.80 1.67 -18.30
CA ASP A 112 4.60 3.06 -17.88
C ASP A 112 3.44 3.73 -18.65
N GLY A 113 3.13 5.00 -18.33
CA GLY A 113 2.03 5.72 -18.97
C GLY A 113 2.17 5.87 -20.49
N SER A 114 3.39 5.78 -21.06
CA SER A 114 3.59 5.79 -22.52
C SER A 114 3.10 4.51 -23.18
N ASP A 115 3.06 3.38 -22.45
CA ASP A 115 2.50 2.11 -22.91
C ASP A 115 0.96 2.06 -22.86
N MET A 116 0.30 3.13 -22.40
CA MET A 116 -1.14 3.14 -22.09
C MET A 116 -1.92 4.26 -22.82
N PRO A 117 -1.83 4.38 -24.15
CA PRO A 117 -2.44 5.49 -24.89
C PRO A 117 -3.97 5.56 -24.74
N THR A 118 -4.65 4.41 -24.64
CA THR A 118 -6.11 4.36 -24.42
C THR A 118 -6.49 4.85 -23.03
N VAL A 119 -5.69 4.54 -22.02
CA VAL A 119 -5.93 5.00 -20.64
C VAL A 119 -5.72 6.50 -20.55
N ARG A 120 -4.68 7.03 -21.20
CA ARG A 120 -4.44 8.48 -21.29
C ARG A 120 -5.63 9.21 -21.89
N ALA A 121 -6.13 8.74 -23.03
CA ALA A 121 -7.30 9.33 -23.69
C ALA A 121 -8.54 9.32 -22.79
N PHE A 122 -8.78 8.23 -22.05
CA PHE A 122 -9.90 8.13 -21.10
C PHE A 122 -9.78 9.13 -19.94
N VAL A 123 -8.59 9.24 -19.33
CA VAL A 123 -8.36 10.16 -18.21
C VAL A 123 -8.52 11.61 -18.67
N GLU A 124 -8.00 11.97 -19.84
CA GLU A 124 -8.13 13.32 -20.41
C GLU A 124 -9.58 13.67 -20.76
N GLN A 125 -10.37 12.73 -21.29
CA GLN A 125 -11.80 12.93 -21.59
C GLN A 125 -12.66 13.08 -20.33
N SER A 126 -12.25 12.44 -19.23
CA SER A 126 -13.00 12.45 -17.97
C SER A 126 -12.76 13.70 -17.13
N ARG A 127 -11.87 14.61 -17.58
CA ARG A 127 -11.63 15.88 -16.89
C ARG A 127 -12.84 16.79 -17.07
N PRO A 128 -13.45 17.27 -15.97
CA PRO A 128 -14.55 18.22 -16.08
C PRO A 128 -14.07 19.50 -16.79
N SER A 129 -14.86 19.98 -17.76
CA SER A 129 -14.67 21.29 -18.35
C SER A 129 -14.75 22.34 -17.22
N ARG A 130 -13.65 23.04 -16.96
CA ARG A 130 -13.62 24.19 -16.03
C ARG A 130 -14.53 25.32 -16.51
#